data_AF-A0A0C2CHD5-F1
#
_entry.id   AF-A0A0C2CHD5-F1
#
_cell.length_a   1.000
_cell.length_b   1.000
_cell.length_c   1.000
_cell.angle_alpha   90.00
_cell.angle_beta   90.00
_cell.angle_gamma   90.00
#
_symmetry.space_group_name_H-M   'P 1'
#
loop_
_entity.id
_entity.type
_entity.pdbx_description
1 polymer ?
#
loop_
_entity_poly.entity_id
_entity_poly.type
_entity_poly.pdbx_seq_one_letter_code
_entity_poly.pdbx_strand_id
1 'polypeptide(L)'
;MFVAMAINSHPCARATRSRGEILQELGLWHKRPMRALPWEPHGSNHPLRLVQRRRAANLLECQAEELHLPNTGIVIYVPAFGANSVFFFQDWDDFPNGRWGNSSSPAFGDLQDYYLFHLKAQTKKEDLLKMYGEELLSFDDVKKVFTNFISQSVNENGVKVTTLPWNEQDVGVQAETKLINEQLLWCNENGILTVNSQPSVNGAPSTDPLVGWGKPGGYCYQKAYLECFISKENALSLLEIVDDYYPRINYHIINHDGSFDRMNGEATTPIAVTWGVFPGAEIAQPTVVDPLAFRAWKDEAYDTWIKNW
;
A
#
# COMPACT_ATOMS: atom_id res chain seq x y z
N MET A 1 -13.60 15.22 43.56
CA MET A 1 -13.42 13.79 43.84
C MET A 1 -13.36 13.09 42.49
N PHE A 2 -12.17 12.72 42.01
CA PHE A 2 -12.02 12.01 40.74
C PHE A 2 -11.98 10.51 41.05
N VAL A 3 -12.83 9.72 40.38
CA VAL A 3 -12.88 8.26 40.53
C VAL A 3 -12.17 7.66 39.32
N ALA A 4 -11.15 6.83 39.55
CA ALA A 4 -10.54 6.04 38.49
C ALA A 4 -11.44 4.84 38.20
N MET A 5 -11.96 4.74 36.97
CA MET A 5 -12.81 3.64 36.52
C MET A 5 -12.18 3.00 35.28
N ALA A 6 -11.91 1.70 35.34
CA ALA A 6 -11.48 0.90 34.21
C ALA A 6 -12.63 0.01 33.76
N ILE A 7 -13.03 0.10 32.48
CA ILE A 7 -14.10 -0.71 31.90
C ILE A 7 -13.44 -1.89 31.18
N ASN A 8 -13.59 -3.11 31.73
CA ASN A 8 -13.14 -4.34 31.07
C ASN A 8 -14.36 -5.05 30.47
N SER A 9 -14.35 -5.31 29.16
CA SER A 9 -15.45 -5.98 28.46
C SER A 9 -15.06 -7.40 28.07
N HIS A 10 -15.81 -8.39 28.57
CA HIS A 10 -15.56 -9.80 28.25
C HIS A 10 -15.93 -10.10 26.78
N PRO A 11 -15.10 -10.85 26.04
CA PRO A 11 -15.36 -11.24 24.67
C PRO A 11 -16.38 -12.39 24.63
N CYS A 12 -17.67 -12.11 24.79
CA CYS A 12 -18.71 -13.10 24.55
C CYS A 12 -19.28 -12.89 23.13
N ALA A 13 -19.07 -13.84 22.23
CA ALA A 13 -19.49 -13.80 20.82
C ALA A 13 -21.01 -13.92 20.59
N ARG A 14 -21.83 -13.73 21.63
CA ARG A 14 -23.30 -13.89 21.61
C ARG A 14 -24.08 -12.62 21.97
N ALA A 15 -23.42 -11.48 22.14
CA ALA A 15 -24.13 -10.22 22.43
C ALA A 15 -24.79 -9.66 21.16
N THR A 16 -26.05 -9.25 21.27
CA THR A 16 -26.86 -8.59 20.21
C THR A 16 -26.35 -7.20 19.83
N ARG A 17 -25.45 -6.61 20.64
CA ARG A 17 -24.75 -5.34 20.36
C ARG A 17 -23.25 -5.57 20.40
N SER A 18 -22.54 -5.01 19.44
CA SER A 18 -21.09 -5.07 19.37
C SER A 18 -20.45 -4.15 20.43
N ARG A 19 -19.28 -4.53 20.94
CA ARG A 19 -18.51 -3.73 21.92
C ARG A 19 -18.23 -2.30 21.43
N GLY A 20 -18.00 -2.16 20.12
CA GLY A 20 -17.76 -0.86 19.48
C GLY A 20 -18.96 0.08 19.59
N GLU A 21 -20.19 -0.43 19.43
CA GLU A 21 -21.41 0.38 19.55
C GLU A 21 -21.61 0.90 20.98
N ILE A 22 -21.36 0.05 21.98
CA ILE A 22 -21.48 0.44 23.40
C ILE A 22 -20.46 1.53 23.74
N LEU A 23 -19.20 1.38 23.31
CA LEU A 23 -18.17 2.38 23.57
C LEU A 23 -18.40 3.69 22.79
N GLN A 24 -19.00 3.62 21.60
CA GLN A 24 -19.40 4.81 20.84
C GLN A 24 -20.58 5.56 21.48
N GLU A 25 -21.60 4.84 21.97
CA GLU A 25 -22.72 5.43 22.72
C GLU A 25 -22.24 6.12 24.00
N LEU A 26 -21.25 5.53 24.68
CA LEU A 26 -20.62 6.11 25.87
C LEU A 26 -19.66 7.28 25.56
N GLY A 27 -19.44 7.62 24.28
CA GLY A 27 -18.51 8.66 23.85
C GLY A 27 -17.02 8.30 24.07
N LEU A 28 -16.72 7.04 24.37
CA LEU A 28 -15.38 6.53 24.66
C LEU A 28 -14.66 5.98 23.41
N TRP A 29 -15.34 5.95 22.26
CA TRP A 29 -14.78 5.43 21.01
C TRP A 29 -15.22 6.26 19.82
N HIS A 30 -14.27 6.59 18.93
CA HIS A 30 -14.54 7.38 17.74
C HIS A 30 -15.18 6.53 16.65
N LYS A 31 -16.17 7.09 15.93
CA LYS A 31 -16.87 6.39 14.83
C LYS A 31 -15.95 6.04 13.65
N ARG A 32 -14.91 6.84 13.41
CA ARG A 32 -13.84 6.56 12.43
C ARG A 32 -12.51 7.10 12.96
N PRO A 33 -11.55 6.25 13.34
CA PRO A 33 -10.22 6.71 13.67
C PRO A 33 -9.57 7.30 12.41
N MET A 34 -8.94 8.46 12.54
CA MET A 34 -8.18 9.07 11.45
C MET A 34 -6.92 8.25 11.18
N ARG A 35 -6.60 8.03 9.91
CA ARG A 35 -5.39 7.30 9.52
C ARG A 35 -4.16 8.15 9.79
N ALA A 36 -3.18 7.60 10.51
CA ALA A 36 -1.93 8.30 10.81
C ALA A 36 -1.04 8.42 9.55
N LEU A 37 -1.04 7.40 8.70
CA LEU A 37 -0.30 7.32 7.44
C LEU A 37 -1.23 6.78 6.33
N PRO A 38 -0.86 6.90 5.04
CA PRO A 38 -1.66 6.33 3.94
C PRO A 38 -1.86 4.80 4.04
N TRP A 39 -0.97 4.13 4.77
CA TRP A 39 -0.98 2.70 5.06
C TRP A 39 -1.11 2.47 6.58
N GLU A 40 -1.52 1.26 7.00
CA GLU A 40 -1.67 0.94 8.42
C GLU A 40 -0.30 0.75 9.10
N PRO A 41 0.03 1.50 10.17
CA PRO A 41 1.31 1.35 10.85
C PRO A 41 1.45 -0.03 11.51
N HIS A 42 2.35 -0.87 10.99
CA HIS A 42 2.54 -2.20 11.55
C HIS A 42 3.40 -2.17 12.83
N GLY A 43 2.99 -2.93 13.86
CA GLY A 43 3.81 -3.20 15.05
C GLY A 43 3.81 -2.10 16.13
N SER A 44 2.67 -1.47 16.43
CA SER A 44 2.52 -0.50 17.52
C SER A 44 2.93 -0.99 18.92
N ASN A 45 3.27 -2.28 19.08
CA ASN A 45 3.67 -2.93 20.33
C ASN A 45 5.05 -3.65 20.30
N HIS A 46 5.88 -3.53 19.25
CA HIS A 46 7.16 -4.26 19.20
C HIS A 46 8.26 -3.62 20.10
N PRO A 47 8.93 -4.37 21.00
CA PRO A 47 9.85 -3.81 22.00
C PRO A 47 11.06 -3.06 21.44
N LEU A 48 11.59 -3.44 20.29
CA LEU A 48 12.76 -2.77 19.70
C LEU A 48 12.45 -1.34 19.22
N ARG A 49 11.22 -1.06 18.77
CA ARG A 49 10.73 0.32 18.50
C ARG A 49 10.46 1.10 19.80
N LEU A 50 10.30 0.42 20.94
CA LEU A 50 10.18 1.02 22.28
C LEU A 50 11.54 1.29 22.95
N VAL A 51 12.63 0.60 22.58
CA VAL A 51 13.95 0.81 23.20
C VAL A 51 14.54 2.18 22.85
N GLN A 52 14.24 2.71 21.65
CA GLN A 52 14.54 4.11 21.31
C GLN A 52 13.69 5.12 22.11
N ARG A 53 12.49 4.74 22.60
CA ARG A 53 11.71 5.57 23.54
C ARG A 53 12.32 5.67 24.94
N ARG A 54 13.08 4.67 25.40
CA ARG A 54 13.65 4.68 26.77
C ARG A 54 15.03 5.34 26.86
N ARG A 55 15.85 5.32 25.80
CA ARG A 55 17.17 5.98 25.84
C ARG A 55 17.09 7.51 25.83
N ALA A 56 15.99 8.09 25.36
CA ALA A 56 15.71 9.53 25.48
C ALA A 56 15.18 9.96 26.85
N ALA A 57 14.75 9.02 27.70
CA ALA A 57 14.08 9.34 28.98
C ALA A 57 15.04 9.58 30.17
N ASN A 58 16.35 9.39 30.01
CA ASN A 58 17.33 9.59 31.09
C ASN A 58 18.21 10.84 30.92
N LEU A 59 17.88 11.73 29.98
CA LEU A 59 18.51 13.04 29.86
C LEU A 59 17.45 14.13 30.03
N LEU A 60 17.44 14.67 31.25
CA LEU A 60 16.91 15.97 31.66
C LEU A 60 15.38 16.14 31.74
N GLU A 61 14.93 16.26 32.98
CA GLU A 61 13.79 17.08 33.39
C GLU A 61 13.85 18.44 32.69
N CYS A 62 12.92 18.71 31.76
CA CYS A 62 12.17 19.96 31.60
C CYS A 62 11.53 20.03 30.20
N GLN A 63 10.23 20.33 30.19
CA GLN A 63 9.39 20.67 29.04
C GLN A 63 8.84 19.50 28.20
N ALA A 64 7.54 19.64 27.90
CA ALA A 64 6.72 18.67 27.19
C ALA A 64 7.13 18.60 25.71
N GLU A 65 7.69 17.48 25.27
CA GLU A 65 7.88 17.18 23.86
C GLU A 65 6.84 16.15 23.38
N GLU A 66 6.08 16.55 22.36
CA GLU A 66 5.17 15.71 21.58
C GLU A 66 5.94 14.51 21.00
N LEU A 67 5.46 13.30 21.30
CA LEU A 67 5.95 12.05 20.70
C LEU A 67 5.83 12.11 19.16
N HIS A 68 6.95 12.31 18.49
CA HIS A 68 7.08 12.20 17.03
C HIS A 68 6.99 10.70 16.63
N LEU A 69 6.05 10.37 15.75
CA LEU A 69 6.07 9.10 15.01
C LEU A 69 7.27 9.12 14.05
N PRO A 70 8.12 8.08 13.99
CA PRO A 70 9.22 8.05 13.02
C PRO A 70 8.65 8.07 11.60
N ASN A 71 9.17 8.98 10.78
CA ASN A 71 8.79 9.19 9.37
C ASN A 71 9.38 8.07 8.48
N THR A 72 8.98 6.82 8.70
CA THR A 72 9.35 5.70 7.84
C THR A 72 8.62 5.80 6.50
N GLY A 73 9.35 6.06 5.42
CA GLY A 73 8.83 5.90 4.06
C GLY A 73 8.63 4.43 3.71
N ILE A 74 7.69 4.13 2.81
CA ILE A 74 7.46 2.80 2.22
C ILE A 74 7.53 2.92 0.70
N VAL A 75 8.10 1.92 0.04
CA VAL A 75 8.06 1.82 -1.42
C VAL A 75 6.67 1.39 -1.87
N ILE A 76 6.09 2.04 -2.87
CA ILE A 76 4.70 1.86 -3.31
C ILE A 76 4.32 0.44 -3.78
N TYR A 77 5.30 -0.44 -4.02
CA TYR A 77 5.07 -1.85 -4.34
C TYR A 77 4.71 -2.70 -3.09
N VAL A 78 5.09 -2.21 -1.91
CA VAL A 78 4.91 -2.88 -0.60
C VAL A 78 3.55 -2.68 0.09
N PRO A 79 2.65 -1.70 -0.20
CA PRO A 79 1.31 -1.60 0.41
C PRO A 79 0.39 -2.78 0.08
N ALA A 80 0.69 -3.53 -0.99
CA ALA A 80 0.10 -4.85 -1.24
C ALA A 80 0.44 -5.87 -0.14
N PHE A 81 1.45 -5.56 0.69
CA PHE A 81 2.14 -6.21 1.81
C PHE A 81 1.55 -6.34 3.21
N GLY A 82 0.51 -5.56 3.56
CA GLY A 82 -0.13 -5.51 4.89
C GLY A 82 0.63 -6.22 6.02
N ALA A 83 0.36 -7.51 6.28
CA ALA A 83 0.95 -8.22 7.43
C ALA A 83 2.47 -8.52 7.36
N ASN A 84 3.09 -8.47 6.18
CA ASN A 84 4.45 -8.94 5.92
C ASN A 84 5.53 -7.86 6.11
N SER A 85 5.15 -6.59 6.25
CA SER A 85 6.11 -5.49 6.45
C SER A 85 6.78 -5.46 7.84
N VAL A 86 6.25 -6.17 8.85
CA VAL A 86 6.82 -6.19 10.22
C VAL A 86 8.15 -6.94 10.30
N PHE A 87 8.26 -8.07 9.59
CA PHE A 87 9.49 -8.88 9.54
C PHE A 87 10.55 -8.24 8.64
N PHE A 88 10.10 -7.49 7.64
CA PHE A 88 10.89 -6.78 6.63
C PHE A 88 11.93 -5.80 7.18
N PHE A 89 11.65 -5.21 8.34
CA PHE A 89 12.52 -4.21 8.95
C PHE A 89 13.09 -4.66 10.30
N GLN A 90 13.05 -5.96 10.59
CA GLN A 90 13.49 -6.48 11.87
C GLN A 90 15.02 -6.46 12.03
N ASP A 91 15.73 -6.50 10.89
CA ASP A 91 17.20 -6.50 10.80
C ASP A 91 17.80 -5.16 10.32
N TRP A 92 16.98 -4.10 10.22
CA TRP A 92 17.50 -2.77 9.90
C TRP A 92 18.14 -2.12 11.13
N ASP A 93 19.41 -1.75 11.02
CA ASP A 93 20.13 -0.98 12.04
C ASP A 93 19.58 0.46 12.19
N ASP A 94 19.12 1.08 11.08
CA ASP A 94 18.52 2.42 11.05
C ASP A 94 17.42 2.54 9.98
N PHE A 95 16.29 3.16 10.34
CA PHE A 95 15.15 3.40 9.44
C PHE A 95 15.30 4.74 8.70
N PRO A 96 14.80 4.89 7.46
CA PRO A 96 14.90 6.15 6.74
C PRO A 96 13.96 7.14 7.43
N ASN A 97 14.52 8.15 8.09
CA ASN A 97 13.76 9.22 8.69
C ASN A 97 13.62 10.36 7.68
N GLY A 98 12.39 10.66 7.27
CA GLY A 98 12.05 11.86 6.51
C GLY A 98 12.18 11.72 5.00
N ARG A 99 13.37 11.48 4.44
CA ARG A 99 13.58 11.38 2.97
C ARG A 99 14.21 10.05 2.60
N TRP A 100 13.60 9.35 1.64
CA TRP A 100 14.27 8.21 1.01
C TRP A 100 15.47 8.73 0.22
N GLY A 101 16.67 8.37 0.67
CA GLY A 101 17.93 8.77 0.07
C GLY A 101 18.28 7.95 -1.17
N ASN A 102 19.53 8.00 -1.59
CA ASN A 102 20.04 7.12 -2.64
C ASN A 102 20.00 5.66 -2.13
N SER A 103 19.23 4.81 -2.81
CA SER A 103 18.98 3.41 -2.44
C SER A 103 20.22 2.52 -2.56
N SER A 104 21.34 3.02 -3.13
CA SER A 104 22.64 2.35 -3.12
C SER A 104 23.48 2.65 -1.86
N SER A 105 22.95 3.42 -0.91
CA SER A 105 23.64 3.71 0.36
C SER A 105 23.65 2.47 1.28
N PRO A 106 24.75 2.17 1.99
CA PRO A 106 24.84 1.06 2.95
C PRO A 106 23.82 1.12 4.11
N ALA A 107 23.14 2.25 4.28
CA ALA A 107 22.07 2.42 5.26
C ALA A 107 20.78 1.66 4.88
N PHE A 108 20.63 1.26 3.61
CA PHE A 108 19.61 0.33 3.18
C PHE A 108 20.23 -1.08 3.24
N GLY A 109 19.70 -1.96 4.09
CA GLY A 109 20.18 -3.34 4.23
C GLY A 109 20.16 -4.13 2.91
N ASP A 110 20.71 -5.34 2.92
CA ASP A 110 20.87 -6.14 1.69
C ASP A 110 19.49 -6.41 1.05
N LEU A 111 19.35 -6.13 -0.24
CA LEU A 111 18.07 -6.26 -0.97
C LEU A 111 17.53 -7.70 -0.99
N GLN A 112 18.34 -8.69 -0.65
CA GLN A 112 17.90 -10.08 -0.48
C GLN A 112 17.02 -10.28 0.76
N ASP A 113 17.15 -9.42 1.78
CA ASP A 113 16.33 -9.47 3.00
C ASP A 113 14.94 -8.83 2.81
N TYR A 114 14.66 -8.24 1.64
CA TYR A 114 13.29 -7.87 1.23
C TYR A 114 12.42 -9.12 1.00
N TYR A 115 13.00 -10.31 0.88
CA TYR A 115 12.30 -11.54 0.50
C TYR A 115 12.33 -12.58 1.61
N LEU A 116 11.20 -12.77 2.30
CA LEU A 116 10.63 -14.04 2.76
C LEU A 116 9.63 -13.81 3.91
N PHE A 117 8.32 -13.98 3.66
CA PHE A 117 7.48 -14.99 4.35
C PHE A 117 6.02 -14.95 3.87
N HIS A 118 5.50 -16.11 3.47
CA HIS A 118 4.10 -16.33 3.12
C HIS A 118 3.25 -16.51 4.40
N LEU A 119 2.74 -15.43 4.98
CA LEU A 119 1.81 -15.46 6.12
C LEU A 119 0.37 -15.06 5.76
N LYS A 120 -0.07 -15.24 4.50
CA LYS A 120 -1.50 -15.15 4.19
C LYS A 120 -2.20 -16.46 4.53
N ALA A 121 -3.30 -16.39 5.28
CA ALA A 121 -4.27 -17.47 5.29
C ALA A 121 -4.77 -17.64 3.85
N GLN A 122 -4.32 -18.70 3.17
CA GLN A 122 -4.65 -18.88 1.76
C GLN A 122 -6.17 -18.97 1.61
N THR A 123 -6.73 -18.11 0.76
CA THR A 123 -8.09 -18.27 0.25
C THR A 123 -8.19 -19.68 -0.32
N LYS A 124 -9.25 -20.40 0.04
CA LYS A 124 -9.40 -21.79 -0.40
C LYS A 124 -9.40 -21.83 -1.92
N LYS A 125 -8.69 -22.82 -2.49
CA LYS A 125 -8.61 -23.02 -3.95
C LYS A 125 -9.99 -23.03 -4.60
N GLU A 126 -10.98 -23.65 -3.97
CA GLU A 126 -12.37 -23.71 -4.45
C GLU A 126 -13.01 -22.33 -4.60
N ASP A 127 -12.70 -21.39 -3.70
CA ASP A 127 -13.23 -20.02 -3.77
C ASP A 127 -12.50 -19.21 -4.84
N LEU A 128 -11.19 -19.42 -5.00
CA LEU A 128 -10.39 -18.81 -6.08
C LEU A 128 -10.89 -19.26 -7.45
N LEU A 129 -11.14 -20.56 -7.65
CA LEU A 129 -11.68 -21.09 -8.91
C LEU A 129 -13.04 -20.49 -9.25
N LYS A 130 -13.92 -20.30 -8.26
CA LYS A 130 -15.21 -19.62 -8.51
C LYS A 130 -15.05 -18.16 -8.89
N MET A 131 -14.05 -17.47 -8.34
CA MET A 131 -13.78 -16.07 -8.65
C MET A 131 -13.10 -15.89 -10.01
N TYR A 132 -12.08 -16.70 -10.32
CA TYR A 132 -11.23 -16.53 -11.51
C TYR A 132 -11.69 -17.35 -12.72
N GLY A 133 -12.53 -18.37 -12.50
CA GLY A 133 -12.94 -19.34 -13.51
C GLY A 133 -12.24 -20.69 -13.30
N GLU A 134 -12.97 -21.78 -13.51
CA GLU A 134 -12.42 -23.14 -13.43
C GLU A 134 -11.56 -23.49 -14.65
N GLU A 135 -11.88 -22.90 -15.80
CA GLU A 135 -11.17 -23.07 -17.06
C GLU A 135 -10.99 -21.70 -17.74
N LEU A 136 -9.80 -21.47 -18.33
CA LEU A 136 -9.49 -20.26 -19.09
C LEU A 136 -9.30 -20.63 -20.55
N LEU A 137 -10.11 -20.07 -21.44
CA LEU A 137 -10.09 -20.40 -22.88
C LEU A 137 -9.33 -19.34 -23.69
N SER A 138 -9.24 -18.13 -23.16
CA SER A 138 -8.67 -16.99 -23.85
C SER A 138 -8.06 -15.97 -22.90
N PHE A 139 -7.26 -15.05 -23.44
CA PHE A 139 -6.78 -13.90 -22.67
C PHE A 139 -7.92 -12.98 -22.20
N ASP A 140 -9.04 -12.96 -22.92
CA ASP A 140 -10.22 -12.21 -22.50
C ASP A 140 -10.78 -12.72 -21.16
N ASP A 141 -10.64 -14.00 -20.85
CA ASP A 141 -11.08 -14.55 -19.57
C ASP A 141 -10.23 -14.01 -18.40
N VAL A 142 -8.92 -13.87 -18.60
CA VAL A 142 -8.03 -13.20 -17.64
C VAL A 142 -8.45 -11.74 -17.45
N LYS A 143 -8.66 -10.99 -18.55
CA LYS A 143 -9.11 -9.59 -18.46
C LYS A 143 -10.41 -9.43 -17.69
N LYS A 144 -11.40 -10.32 -17.91
CA LYS A 144 -12.67 -10.31 -17.18
C LYS A 144 -12.47 -10.42 -15.67
N VAL A 145 -11.52 -11.22 -15.19
CA VAL A 145 -11.24 -11.34 -13.75
C VAL A 145 -10.81 -9.99 -13.17
N PHE A 146 -9.89 -9.28 -13.84
CA PHE A 146 -9.44 -7.95 -13.41
C PHE A 146 -10.57 -6.91 -13.49
N THR A 147 -11.36 -6.92 -14.57
CA THR A 147 -12.53 -6.02 -14.71
C THR A 147 -13.57 -6.29 -13.63
N ASN A 148 -13.84 -7.55 -13.28
CA ASN A 148 -14.75 -7.92 -12.20
C ASN A 148 -14.22 -7.52 -10.82
N PHE A 149 -12.90 -7.60 -10.61
CA PHE A 149 -12.26 -7.08 -9.40
C PHE A 149 -12.43 -5.57 -9.27
N ILE A 150 -12.23 -4.78 -10.33
CA ILE A 150 -12.38 -3.32 -10.26
C ILE A 150 -13.85 -2.89 -10.14
N SER A 151 -14.75 -3.53 -10.90
CA SER A 151 -16.18 -3.19 -10.90
C SER A 151 -16.90 -3.68 -9.64
N GLN A 152 -16.33 -4.66 -8.93
CA GLN A 152 -16.97 -5.34 -7.80
C GLN A 152 -18.36 -5.90 -8.17
N SER A 153 -18.53 -6.26 -9.44
CA SER A 153 -19.72 -6.91 -9.98
C SER A 153 -19.66 -8.43 -9.78
N VAL A 154 -20.81 -9.08 -9.93
CA VAL A 154 -20.92 -10.52 -9.77
C VAL A 154 -20.55 -11.19 -11.10
N ASN A 155 -19.66 -12.17 -11.06
CA ASN A 155 -19.25 -12.94 -12.23
C ASN A 155 -20.32 -13.98 -12.63
N GLU A 156 -20.05 -14.74 -13.69
CA GLU A 156 -20.94 -15.79 -14.22
C GLU A 156 -21.27 -16.91 -13.21
N ASN A 157 -20.42 -17.11 -12.20
CA ASN A 157 -20.62 -18.10 -11.13
C ASN A 157 -21.42 -17.54 -9.95
N GLY A 158 -21.93 -16.31 -10.03
CA GLY A 158 -22.69 -15.70 -8.94
C GLY A 158 -21.82 -15.17 -7.79
N VAL A 159 -20.50 -15.04 -7.98
CA VAL A 159 -19.54 -14.60 -6.95
C VAL A 159 -18.83 -13.30 -7.38
N LYS A 160 -18.44 -12.47 -6.41
CA LYS A 160 -17.61 -11.29 -6.67
C LYS A 160 -16.14 -11.64 -6.58
N VAL A 161 -15.31 -11.03 -7.43
CA VAL A 161 -13.86 -11.13 -7.30
C VAL A 161 -13.41 -10.17 -6.19
N THR A 162 -13.09 -10.70 -5.01
CA THR A 162 -12.75 -9.89 -3.83
C THR A 162 -11.25 -9.73 -3.63
N THR A 163 -10.43 -10.54 -4.30
CA THR A 163 -8.97 -10.54 -4.20
C THR A 163 -8.37 -10.79 -5.58
N LEU A 164 -7.18 -10.26 -5.80
CA LEU A 164 -6.26 -10.69 -6.85
C LEU A 164 -5.01 -11.26 -6.17
N PRO A 165 -4.14 -12.00 -6.88
CA PRO A 165 -2.92 -12.54 -6.29
C PRO A 165 -1.98 -11.49 -5.69
N TRP A 166 -1.96 -10.27 -6.24
CA TRP A 166 -1.14 -9.14 -5.77
C TRP A 166 -1.86 -8.24 -4.76
N ASN A 167 -3.09 -8.55 -4.36
CA ASN A 167 -3.88 -7.72 -3.47
C ASN A 167 -4.11 -8.45 -2.14
N GLU A 168 -3.62 -7.89 -1.03
CA GLU A 168 -3.78 -8.54 0.28
C GLU A 168 -5.17 -8.41 0.89
N GLN A 169 -5.92 -7.35 0.56
CA GLN A 169 -7.19 -7.08 1.22
C GLN A 169 -8.33 -7.87 0.60
N ASP A 170 -8.91 -8.79 1.37
CA ASP A 170 -10.09 -9.58 0.98
C ASP A 170 -11.39 -8.74 0.92
N VAL A 171 -11.29 -7.42 1.07
CA VAL A 171 -12.42 -6.47 1.12
C VAL A 171 -12.67 -5.79 -0.24
N GLY A 172 -11.92 -6.16 -1.28
CA GLY A 172 -12.00 -5.60 -2.62
C GLY A 172 -11.17 -4.32 -2.78
N VAL A 173 -11.76 -3.31 -3.42
CA VAL A 173 -11.03 -2.11 -3.88
C VAL A 173 -11.00 -1.00 -2.81
N GLN A 174 -9.86 -0.33 -2.67
CA GLN A 174 -9.72 0.85 -1.79
C GLN A 174 -10.68 1.98 -2.15
N ALA A 175 -11.01 2.81 -1.16
CA ALA A 175 -11.93 3.93 -1.36
C ALA A 175 -11.43 4.95 -2.39
N GLU A 176 -10.12 5.21 -2.44
CA GLU A 176 -9.51 6.18 -3.38
C GLU A 176 -9.56 5.71 -4.84
N THR A 177 -9.51 4.40 -5.09
CA THR A 177 -9.57 3.82 -6.44
C THR A 177 -10.90 4.10 -7.12
N LYS A 178 -11.97 4.39 -6.35
CA LYS A 178 -13.26 4.83 -6.91
C LYS A 178 -13.13 6.09 -7.75
N LEU A 179 -12.14 6.95 -7.47
CA LEU A 179 -11.90 8.19 -8.21
C LEU A 179 -11.40 7.95 -9.64
N ILE A 180 -10.84 6.77 -9.92
CA ILE A 180 -10.25 6.39 -11.21
C ILE A 180 -10.83 5.07 -11.74
N ASN A 181 -12.02 4.69 -11.27
CA ASN A 181 -12.61 3.37 -11.54
C ASN A 181 -12.86 3.14 -13.04
N GLU A 182 -13.43 4.12 -13.73
CA GLU A 182 -13.73 4.02 -15.17
C GLU A 182 -12.47 3.86 -16.02
N GLN A 183 -11.40 4.59 -15.67
CA GLN A 183 -10.10 4.50 -16.36
C GLN A 183 -9.47 3.13 -16.14
N LEU A 184 -9.54 2.59 -14.91
CA LEU A 184 -9.03 1.26 -14.60
C LEU A 184 -9.82 0.16 -15.30
N LEU A 185 -11.16 0.27 -15.38
CA LEU A 185 -11.97 -0.67 -16.15
C LEU A 185 -11.54 -0.69 -17.61
N TRP A 186 -11.40 0.50 -18.22
CA TRP A 186 -10.93 0.62 -19.60
C TRP A 186 -9.55 0.00 -19.80
N CYS A 187 -8.60 0.24 -18.89
CA CYS A 187 -7.28 -0.38 -18.94
C CYS A 187 -7.36 -1.91 -18.96
N ASN A 188 -8.08 -2.49 -18.00
CA ASN A 188 -8.17 -3.95 -17.85
C ASN A 188 -8.90 -4.61 -19.03
N GLU A 189 -9.97 -4.00 -19.55
CA GLU A 189 -10.69 -4.47 -20.73
C GLU A 189 -9.82 -4.48 -22.01
N ASN A 190 -8.84 -3.58 -22.08
CA ASN A 190 -7.89 -3.45 -23.19
C ASN A 190 -6.56 -4.19 -22.95
N GLY A 191 -6.46 -5.02 -21.91
CA GLY A 191 -5.29 -5.87 -21.67
C GLY A 191 -4.12 -5.17 -20.97
N ILE A 192 -4.39 -4.05 -20.31
CA ILE A 192 -3.48 -3.39 -19.36
C ILE A 192 -3.93 -3.84 -17.96
N LEU A 193 -3.39 -4.96 -17.49
CA LEU A 193 -3.83 -5.66 -16.28
C LEU A 193 -3.28 -4.97 -15.03
N THR A 194 -4.09 -4.11 -14.41
CA THR A 194 -3.64 -3.22 -13.32
C THR A 194 -3.56 -3.96 -11.98
N VAL A 195 -2.43 -3.83 -11.28
CA VAL A 195 -2.21 -4.45 -9.96
C VAL A 195 -2.12 -3.43 -8.82
N ASN A 196 -1.72 -2.20 -9.13
CA ASN A 196 -1.63 -1.12 -8.14
C ASN A 196 -1.89 0.24 -8.80
N SER A 197 -2.51 1.15 -8.05
CA SER A 197 -2.83 2.49 -8.56
C SER A 197 -3.11 3.47 -7.42
N GLN A 198 -2.83 4.75 -7.65
CA GLN A 198 -3.35 5.84 -6.82
C GLN A 198 -3.71 7.06 -7.70
N PRO A 199 -4.78 7.79 -7.36
CA PRO A 199 -5.17 9.01 -8.08
C PRO A 199 -4.19 10.15 -7.83
N SER A 200 -4.24 11.20 -8.66
CA SER A 200 -3.56 12.45 -8.32
C SER A 200 -4.38 13.24 -7.29
N VAL A 201 -3.69 13.81 -6.31
CA VAL A 201 -4.29 14.64 -5.27
C VAL A 201 -3.48 15.92 -5.14
N ASN A 202 -4.17 17.06 -5.23
CA ASN A 202 -3.55 18.38 -5.16
C ASN A 202 -4.07 19.16 -3.95
N GLY A 203 -3.46 18.93 -2.79
CA GLY A 203 -3.76 19.68 -1.57
C GLY A 203 -5.14 19.36 -0.99
N ALA A 204 -5.52 18.09 -0.94
CA ALA A 204 -6.73 17.70 -0.21
C ALA A 204 -6.54 17.94 1.30
N PRO A 205 -7.59 18.32 2.06
CA PRO A 205 -7.48 18.40 3.51
C PRO A 205 -7.01 17.06 4.09
N SER A 206 -6.12 17.11 5.08
CA SER A 206 -5.70 15.92 5.88
C SER A 206 -6.87 15.14 6.49
N THR A 207 -8.03 15.78 6.62
CA THR A 207 -9.29 15.19 7.11
C THR A 207 -10.18 14.63 6.00
N ASP A 208 -9.74 14.64 4.74
CA ASP A 208 -10.52 14.14 3.61
C ASP A 208 -10.87 12.65 3.80
N PRO A 209 -12.14 12.24 3.56
CA PRO A 209 -12.59 10.89 3.85
C PRO A 209 -12.02 9.81 2.90
N LEU A 210 -11.48 10.19 1.74
CA LEU A 210 -10.95 9.26 0.73
C LEU A 210 -9.43 9.19 0.81
N VAL A 211 -8.77 10.35 0.82
CA VAL A 211 -7.31 10.45 0.66
C VAL A 211 -6.61 11.10 1.86
N GLY A 212 -7.36 11.53 2.88
CA GLY A 212 -6.83 12.18 4.07
C GLY A 212 -6.08 11.22 5.00
N TRP A 213 -4.97 11.71 5.56
CA TRP A 213 -4.15 11.09 6.58
C TRP A 213 -3.35 12.14 7.35
N GLY A 214 -2.76 11.76 8.49
CA GLY A 214 -1.87 12.61 9.29
C GLY A 214 -2.60 13.55 10.25
N LYS A 215 -1.95 14.65 10.64
CA LYS A 215 -2.49 15.60 11.63
C LYS A 215 -3.58 16.49 11.00
N PRO A 216 -4.73 16.72 11.67
CA PRO A 216 -5.75 17.64 11.19
C PRO A 216 -5.20 19.05 10.93
N GLY A 217 -5.77 19.72 9.92
CA GLY A 217 -5.37 21.07 9.50
C GLY A 217 -4.18 21.10 8.54
N GLY A 218 -3.65 19.95 8.13
CA GLY A 218 -2.68 19.83 7.04
C GLY A 218 -3.31 19.55 5.67
N TYR A 219 -2.44 19.39 4.67
CA TYR A 219 -2.79 19.11 3.27
C TYR A 219 -2.02 17.90 2.75
N CYS A 220 -2.72 17.01 2.03
CA CYS A 220 -2.20 15.80 1.42
C CYS A 220 -2.06 15.96 -0.09
N TYR A 221 -1.02 15.35 -0.66
CA TYR A 221 -0.69 15.39 -2.08
C TYR A 221 -0.30 13.99 -2.58
N GLN A 222 -0.70 13.69 -3.81
CA GLN A 222 -0.37 12.44 -4.50
C GLN A 222 -0.07 12.72 -5.97
N LYS A 223 0.98 12.10 -6.51
CA LYS A 223 1.15 11.92 -7.96
C LYS A 223 0.31 10.74 -8.40
N ALA A 224 -0.31 10.83 -9.59
CA ALA A 224 -0.95 9.68 -10.19
C ALA A 224 0.07 8.59 -10.45
N TYR A 225 -0.29 7.34 -10.15
CA TYR A 225 0.57 6.18 -10.30
C TYR A 225 -0.26 4.98 -10.80
N LEU A 226 0.34 4.19 -11.67
CA LEU A 226 -0.26 2.99 -12.25
C LEU A 226 0.80 1.91 -12.42
N GLU A 227 0.49 0.71 -11.95
CA GLU A 227 1.31 -0.49 -12.11
C GLU A 227 0.49 -1.58 -12.76
N CYS A 228 1.03 -2.24 -13.78
CA CYS A 228 0.29 -3.22 -14.56
C CYS A 228 1.18 -4.26 -15.27
N PHE A 229 0.57 -5.40 -15.59
CA PHE A 229 1.07 -6.32 -16.60
C PHE A 229 0.45 -5.98 -17.96
N ILE A 230 1.25 -6.03 -19.02
CA ILE A 230 0.85 -5.67 -20.38
C ILE A 230 1.59 -6.56 -21.39
N SER A 231 0.99 -6.82 -22.55
CA SER A 231 1.65 -7.58 -23.62
C SER A 231 2.89 -6.86 -24.14
N LYS A 232 3.84 -7.62 -24.70
CA LYS A 232 5.07 -7.06 -25.27
C LYS A 232 4.76 -6.05 -26.38
N GLU A 233 3.81 -6.37 -27.24
CA GLU A 233 3.40 -5.54 -28.37
C GLU A 233 2.86 -4.20 -27.88
N ASN A 234 1.94 -4.24 -26.89
CA ASN A 234 1.36 -3.03 -26.33
C ASN A 234 2.39 -2.22 -25.52
N ALA A 235 3.33 -2.87 -24.82
CA ALA A 235 4.40 -2.19 -24.10
C ALA A 235 5.32 -1.40 -25.04
N LEU A 236 5.67 -1.96 -26.19
CA LEU A 236 6.49 -1.28 -27.20
C LEU A 236 5.74 -0.09 -27.80
N SER A 237 4.46 -0.25 -28.15
CA SER A 237 3.63 0.88 -28.61
C SER A 237 3.44 1.96 -27.55
N LEU A 238 3.34 1.58 -26.28
CA LEU A 238 3.26 2.54 -25.17
C LEU A 238 4.55 3.35 -25.06
N LEU A 239 5.72 2.72 -25.21
CA LEU A 239 7.01 3.40 -25.18
C LEU A 239 7.15 4.47 -26.27
N GLU A 240 6.72 4.16 -27.50
CA GLU A 240 6.72 5.12 -28.61
C GLU A 240 5.93 6.39 -28.30
N ILE A 241 4.86 6.26 -27.50
CA ILE A 241 4.00 7.37 -27.11
C ILE A 241 4.55 8.10 -25.87
N VAL A 242 4.98 7.36 -24.85
CA VAL A 242 5.35 7.92 -23.54
C VAL A 242 6.65 8.72 -23.60
N ASP A 243 7.58 8.36 -24.49
CA ASP A 243 8.83 9.10 -24.66
C ASP A 243 8.58 10.57 -25.09
N ASP A 244 7.52 10.86 -25.86
CA ASP A 244 7.12 12.21 -26.25
C ASP A 244 6.64 13.09 -25.06
N TYR A 245 6.28 12.46 -23.94
CA TYR A 245 5.82 13.15 -22.73
C TYR A 245 6.96 13.46 -21.76
N TYR A 246 8.22 13.17 -22.08
CA TYR A 246 9.34 13.57 -21.23
C TYR A 246 9.44 15.10 -21.12
N PRO A 247 9.65 15.69 -19.93
CA PRO A 247 9.95 15.07 -18.63
C PRO A 247 8.73 14.87 -17.70
N ARG A 248 7.52 14.89 -18.22
CA ARG A 248 6.28 14.87 -17.42
C ARG A 248 5.94 13.49 -16.86
N ILE A 249 6.25 12.42 -17.58
CA ILE A 249 5.97 11.04 -17.19
C ILE A 249 7.27 10.32 -16.86
N ASN A 250 7.28 9.58 -15.74
CA ASN A 250 8.35 8.65 -15.41
C ASN A 250 7.83 7.23 -15.62
N TYR A 251 8.61 6.37 -16.26
CA TYR A 251 8.27 4.96 -16.47
C TYR A 251 9.43 4.04 -16.11
N HIS A 252 9.09 2.81 -15.77
CA HIS A 252 10.02 1.69 -15.63
C HIS A 252 9.31 0.43 -16.13
N ILE A 253 9.81 -0.17 -17.21
CA ILE A 253 9.29 -1.40 -17.81
C ILE A 253 10.38 -2.46 -17.73
N ILE A 254 10.04 -3.60 -17.15
CA ILE A 254 10.93 -4.74 -17.01
C ILE A 254 10.18 -6.04 -17.29
N ASN A 255 10.81 -6.98 -17.99
CA ASN A 255 10.26 -8.31 -18.23
C ASN A 255 10.76 -9.34 -17.21
N HIS A 256 10.11 -10.51 -17.19
CA HIS A 256 10.36 -11.57 -16.23
C HIS A 256 11.84 -11.99 -16.12
N ASP A 257 12.54 -12.19 -17.23
CA ASP A 257 13.96 -12.62 -17.22
C ASP A 257 14.96 -11.46 -17.10
N GLY A 258 14.47 -10.21 -17.09
CA GLY A 258 15.30 -9.01 -17.06
C GLY A 258 16.05 -8.71 -18.37
N SER A 259 15.79 -9.45 -19.45
CA SER A 259 16.40 -9.17 -20.76
C SER A 259 15.93 -7.86 -21.39
N PHE A 260 14.80 -7.33 -20.92
CA PHE A 260 14.29 -6.00 -21.26
C PHE A 260 14.07 -5.23 -19.96
N ASP A 261 14.90 -4.21 -19.71
CA ASP A 261 14.77 -3.26 -18.60
C ASP A 261 14.98 -1.84 -19.15
N ARG A 262 13.91 -1.04 -19.16
CA ARG A 262 13.88 0.32 -19.72
C ARG A 262 13.22 1.27 -18.74
N MET A 263 13.86 2.41 -18.51
CA MET A 263 13.34 3.50 -17.67
C MET A 263 13.89 4.84 -18.16
N ASN A 264 13.19 5.92 -17.85
CA ASN A 264 13.59 7.29 -18.20
C ASN A 264 14.01 8.15 -16.99
N GLY A 265 14.02 7.58 -15.79
CA GLY A 265 14.50 8.21 -14.55
C GLY A 265 15.95 7.86 -14.20
N GLU A 266 16.42 8.33 -13.05
CA GLU A 266 17.72 7.95 -12.50
C GLU A 266 17.61 6.60 -11.75
N ALA A 267 18.50 5.65 -12.07
CA ALA A 267 18.41 4.25 -11.65
C ALA A 267 18.45 4.01 -10.13
N THR A 268 18.92 4.98 -9.35
CA THR A 268 19.11 4.85 -7.90
C THR A 268 18.43 5.96 -7.09
N THR A 269 17.67 6.85 -7.77
CA THR A 269 16.97 7.95 -7.10
C THR A 269 15.47 7.66 -7.04
N PRO A 270 14.92 7.47 -5.84
CA PRO A 270 13.49 7.30 -5.65
C PRO A 270 12.71 8.59 -5.92
N ILE A 271 11.47 8.41 -6.34
CA ILE A 271 10.53 9.48 -6.63
C ILE A 271 9.45 9.49 -5.55
N ALA A 272 9.37 10.58 -4.77
CA ALA A 272 8.24 10.78 -3.87
C ALA A 272 6.93 10.91 -4.66
N VAL A 273 5.95 10.09 -4.30
CA VAL A 273 4.63 10.03 -4.95
C VAL A 273 3.48 10.37 -4.02
N THR A 274 3.67 10.31 -2.69
CA THR A 274 2.68 10.77 -1.70
C THR A 274 3.39 11.55 -0.61
N TRP A 275 2.90 12.76 -0.31
CA TRP A 275 3.43 13.61 0.75
C TRP A 275 2.35 14.46 1.42
N GLY A 276 2.65 14.97 2.61
CA GLY A 276 1.76 15.79 3.42
C GLY A 276 2.50 16.94 4.09
N VAL A 277 1.81 18.08 4.19
CA VAL A 277 2.28 19.28 4.89
C VAL A 277 1.35 19.52 6.07
N PHE A 278 1.88 19.51 7.29
CA PHE A 278 1.08 19.54 8.51
C PHE A 278 1.47 20.72 9.43
N PRO A 279 0.52 21.31 10.18
CA PRO A 279 0.81 22.43 11.07
C PRO A 279 1.82 22.07 12.17
N GLY A 280 2.90 22.84 12.25
CA GLY A 280 3.94 22.66 13.27
C GLY A 280 4.80 21.42 13.09
N ALA A 281 4.84 20.82 11.89
CA ALA A 281 5.64 19.65 11.58
C ALA A 281 6.38 19.81 10.24
N GLU A 282 7.45 19.04 10.06
CA GLU A 282 8.14 18.93 8.77
C GLU A 282 7.28 18.21 7.72
N ILE A 283 7.68 18.31 6.45
CA ILE A 283 7.01 17.60 5.35
C ILE A 283 7.22 16.09 5.52
N ALA A 284 6.13 15.33 5.49
CA ALA A 284 6.16 13.88 5.51
C ALA A 284 5.97 13.33 4.08
N GLN A 285 6.82 12.40 3.65
CA GLN A 285 6.74 11.74 2.34
C GLN A 285 6.72 10.20 2.50
N PRO A 286 5.59 9.63 2.94
CA PRO A 286 5.53 8.23 3.34
C PRO A 286 5.57 7.24 2.17
N THR A 287 5.50 7.69 0.92
CA THR A 287 5.44 6.79 -0.24
C THR A 287 6.34 7.24 -1.38
N VAL A 288 7.16 6.31 -1.87
CA VAL A 288 8.10 6.53 -2.97
C VAL A 288 8.00 5.42 -4.03
N VAL A 289 8.42 5.73 -5.25
CA VAL A 289 8.72 4.78 -6.33
C VAL A 289 10.23 4.66 -6.42
N ASP A 290 10.78 3.46 -6.22
CA ASP A 290 12.23 3.20 -6.26
C ASP A 290 12.58 2.15 -7.33
N PRO A 291 13.44 2.48 -8.33
CA PRO A 291 13.77 1.54 -9.40
C PRO A 291 14.52 0.28 -8.94
N LEU A 292 15.32 0.36 -7.88
CA LEU A 292 16.03 -0.81 -7.34
C LEU A 292 15.06 -1.76 -6.67
N ALA A 293 14.18 -1.24 -5.81
CA ALA A 293 13.08 -2.01 -5.24
C ALA A 293 12.17 -2.61 -6.32
N PHE A 294 11.90 -1.90 -7.42
CA PHE A 294 11.07 -2.41 -8.50
C PHE A 294 11.66 -3.63 -9.21
N ARG A 295 12.98 -3.61 -9.49
CA ARG A 295 13.67 -4.76 -10.10
C ARG A 295 13.58 -6.00 -9.25
N ALA A 296 13.71 -5.82 -7.93
CA ALA A 296 13.56 -6.90 -6.99
C ALA A 296 12.09 -7.39 -6.99
N TRP A 297 11.14 -6.47 -6.82
CA TRP A 297 9.71 -6.76 -6.73
C TRP A 297 9.19 -7.57 -7.93
N LYS A 298 9.72 -7.32 -9.14
CA LYS A 298 9.26 -8.01 -10.34
C LYS A 298 9.30 -9.52 -10.19
N ASP A 299 10.31 -10.08 -9.53
CA ASP A 299 10.50 -11.53 -9.47
C ASP A 299 9.33 -12.16 -8.71
N GLU A 300 8.93 -11.56 -7.59
CA GLU A 300 7.73 -11.98 -6.84
C GLU A 300 6.45 -11.69 -7.63
N ALA A 301 6.34 -10.54 -8.27
CA ALA A 301 5.17 -10.15 -9.05
C ALA A 301 4.89 -11.17 -10.16
N TYR A 302 5.92 -11.62 -10.87
CA TYR A 302 5.80 -12.66 -11.91
C TYR A 302 5.59 -14.05 -11.32
N ASP A 303 6.31 -14.44 -10.28
CA ASP A 303 6.13 -15.73 -9.60
C ASP A 303 4.70 -15.93 -9.08
N THR A 304 4.07 -14.85 -8.64
CA THR A 304 2.71 -14.83 -8.11
C THR A 304 1.68 -15.31 -9.15
N TRP A 305 1.91 -15.07 -10.45
CA TRP A 305 1.06 -15.64 -11.52
C TRP A 305 1.06 -17.17 -11.49
N ILE A 306 2.20 -17.80 -11.20
CA ILE A 306 2.34 -19.27 -11.24
C ILE A 306 1.87 -19.91 -9.94
N LYS A 307 2.08 -19.23 -8.81
CA LYS A 307 1.78 -19.78 -7.48
C LYS A 307 0.31 -19.67 -7.11
N ASN A 308 -0.38 -18.61 -7.55
CA ASN A 308 -1.65 -18.18 -6.97
C ASN A 308 -2.82 -18.03 -7.98
N TRP A 309 -2.57 -18.13 -9.28
CA TRP A 309 -3.59 -18.08 -10.33
C TRP A 309 -4.01 -19.50 -10.76
#